data_AF-A0A095A3W0-F1
#
_entry.id   AF-A0A095A3W0-F1
#
_cell.length_a   1.000
_cell.length_b   1.000
_cell.length_c   1.000
_cell.angle_alpha   90.00
_cell.angle_beta   90.00
_cell.angle_gamma   90.00
#
_symmetry.space_group_name_H-M   'P 1'
#
loop_
_entity.id
_entity.type
_entity.pdbx_description
1 polymer ?
#
loop_
_entity_poly.entity_id
_entity_poly.type
_entity_poly.pdbx_seq_one_letter_code
_entity_poly.pdbx_strand_id
1 'polypeptide(L)'
;MAFFIVKFQMESLLDLIQSLESGLTDTKITSQKDSIETLITGIKSIPLSNITSKEIDHLIDFLSDRLALADPNITNLILDGFIWLTKSTWSNGCSMVNPEQAKRIVQDGIFGHLTIQNLIKSGRLKVFQLLHCFLTGSQLNGIQSMESNFIQKYLIAIDEEKDPQILHLIFRMNVIIIREFPSVIEFKDELFETISVYFPIDFSPPPGGGISGVTRDLLASSLHQCLFSIRNITGHNLIPLICEKIESQWPSGQLDALCLFNDCLHGQLQRSDGDNDINHVLFSDTNPIDIRHISPYLGVIIPTLIQIFFYHKLLKSCCY
;
A
#
# COMPACT_ATOMS: atom_id res chain seq x y z
N MET A 1 -15.36 -25.76 29.92
CA MET A 1 -15.15 -26.77 28.87
C MET A 1 -13.78 -26.49 28.29
N ALA A 2 -12.76 -27.24 28.73
CA ALA A 2 -11.37 -26.98 28.37
C ALA A 2 -11.13 -27.41 26.92
N PHE A 3 -10.78 -26.47 26.05
CA PHE A 3 -10.23 -26.79 24.74
C PHE A 3 -8.87 -27.43 24.95
N PHE A 4 -8.77 -28.73 24.71
CA PHE A 4 -7.50 -29.41 24.49
C PHE A 4 -6.89 -28.82 23.22
N ILE A 5 -5.93 -27.90 23.37
CA ILE A 5 -4.98 -27.61 22.30
C ILE A 5 -4.05 -28.83 22.25
N VAL A 6 -4.40 -29.81 21.43
CA VAL A 6 -3.43 -30.81 21.01
C VAL A 6 -2.39 -30.05 20.19
N LYS A 7 -1.24 -29.75 20.81
CA LYS A 7 -0.03 -29.38 20.06
C LYS A 7 0.40 -30.61 19.29
N PHE A 8 -0.11 -30.78 18.07
CA PHE A 8 0.56 -31.63 17.09
C PHE A 8 1.92 -30.98 16.81
N GLN A 9 2.99 -31.51 17.39
CA GLN A 9 4.33 -31.26 16.86
C GLN A 9 4.43 -32.07 15.56
N MET A 10 4.05 -31.45 14.44
CA MET A 10 4.30 -32.03 13.12
C MET A 10 5.79 -31.88 12.82
N GLU A 11 6.45 -32.97 12.46
CA GLU A 11 7.90 -32.99 12.21
C GLU A 11 8.26 -32.55 10.79
N SER A 12 7.34 -32.67 9.82
CA SER A 12 7.57 -32.29 8.42
C SER A 12 6.35 -31.62 7.78
N LEU A 13 6.59 -30.78 6.75
CA LEU A 13 5.50 -30.15 5.99
C LEU A 13 4.73 -31.18 5.16
N LEU A 14 5.43 -32.18 4.64
CA LEU A 14 4.81 -33.25 3.85
C LEU A 14 3.78 -34.04 4.67
N ASP A 15 4.11 -34.41 5.92
CA ASP A 15 3.17 -35.14 6.78
C ASP A 15 1.93 -34.31 7.10
N LEU A 16 2.11 -33.00 7.32
CA LEU A 16 1.01 -32.07 7.50
C LEU A 16 0.11 -32.03 6.27
N ILE A 17 0.66 -31.86 5.07
CA ILE A 17 -0.12 -31.81 3.83
C ILE A 17 -0.86 -33.13 3.59
N GLN A 18 -0.20 -34.28 3.78
CA GLN A 18 -0.81 -35.61 3.62
C GLN A 18 -1.98 -35.81 4.60
N SER A 19 -1.84 -35.36 5.85
CA SER A 19 -2.91 -35.45 6.84
C SER A 19 -4.15 -34.62 6.48
N LEU A 20 -3.99 -33.60 5.63
CA LEU A 20 -5.04 -32.66 5.23
C LEU A 20 -5.61 -32.95 3.83
N GLU A 21 -5.07 -33.93 3.09
CA GLU A 21 -5.42 -34.20 1.68
C GLU A 21 -6.94 -34.34 1.46
N SER A 22 -7.62 -35.11 2.32
CA SER A 22 -9.05 -35.38 2.21
C SER A 22 -9.91 -34.12 2.37
N GLY A 23 -9.50 -33.19 3.23
CA GLY A 23 -10.21 -31.94 3.44
C GLY A 23 -9.85 -30.85 2.43
N LEU A 24 -8.59 -30.82 1.96
CA LEU A 24 -8.12 -29.91 0.90
C LEU A 24 -8.70 -30.23 -0.50
N THR A 25 -9.23 -31.45 -0.68
CA THR A 25 -9.86 -31.92 -1.93
C THR A 25 -11.36 -32.18 -1.79
N ASP A 26 -11.94 -31.96 -0.61
CA ASP A 26 -13.39 -32.08 -0.38
C ASP A 26 -14.16 -31.05 -1.23
N THR A 27 -15.40 -31.36 -1.58
CA THR A 27 -16.33 -30.44 -2.24
C THR A 27 -16.95 -29.44 -1.27
N LYS A 28 -16.91 -29.71 0.05
CA LYS A 28 -17.47 -28.84 1.08
C LYS A 28 -16.51 -27.71 1.43
N ILE A 29 -16.97 -26.47 1.24
CA ILE A 29 -16.23 -25.24 1.58
C ILE A 29 -15.77 -25.23 3.04
N THR A 30 -16.58 -25.71 3.99
CA THR A 30 -16.20 -25.77 5.41
C THR A 30 -15.01 -26.71 5.66
N SER A 31 -14.99 -27.86 4.99
CA SER A 31 -13.91 -28.85 5.08
C SER A 31 -12.61 -28.31 4.51
N GLN A 32 -12.70 -27.65 3.34
CA GLN A 32 -11.57 -26.95 2.72
C GLN A 32 -11.04 -25.83 3.62
N LYS A 33 -11.93 -25.01 4.19
CA LYS A 33 -11.57 -23.91 5.08
C LYS A 33 -10.81 -24.40 6.31
N ASP A 34 -11.34 -25.38 7.02
CA ASP A 34 -10.71 -25.94 8.22
C ASP A 34 -9.34 -26.53 7.90
N SER A 35 -9.20 -27.17 6.73
CA SER A 35 -7.95 -27.77 6.27
C SER A 35 -6.92 -26.71 5.88
N ILE A 36 -7.32 -25.65 5.19
CA ILE A 36 -6.43 -24.52 4.86
C ILE A 36 -6.01 -23.77 6.13
N GLU A 37 -6.94 -23.53 7.06
CA GLU A 37 -6.62 -22.90 8.35
C GLU A 37 -5.61 -23.75 9.15
N THR A 38 -5.81 -25.08 9.16
CA THR A 38 -4.89 -26.02 9.80
C THR A 38 -3.53 -26.06 9.09
N LEU A 39 -3.50 -26.00 7.76
CA LEU A 39 -2.25 -25.93 6.99
C LEU A 39 -1.45 -24.65 7.34
N ILE A 40 -2.11 -23.48 7.29
CA ILE A 40 -1.48 -22.18 7.56
C ILE A 40 -1.05 -22.05 9.02
N THR A 41 -1.78 -22.64 9.96
CA THR A 41 -1.39 -22.64 11.38
C THR A 41 -0.30 -23.68 11.67
N GLY A 42 -0.41 -24.85 11.05
CA GLY A 42 0.51 -25.97 11.20
C GLY A 42 1.91 -25.64 10.71
N ILE A 43 2.04 -25.02 9.53
CA ILE A 43 3.37 -24.65 9.00
C ILE A 43 4.14 -23.71 9.93
N LYS A 44 3.44 -22.82 10.65
CA LYS A 44 4.04 -21.90 11.63
C LYS A 44 4.64 -22.62 12.84
N SER A 45 4.22 -23.86 13.08
CA SER A 45 4.67 -24.69 14.21
C SER A 45 5.78 -25.68 13.85
N ILE A 46 6.05 -25.89 12.57
CA ILE A 46 7.11 -26.78 12.10
C ILE A 46 8.45 -26.06 12.27
N PRO A 47 9.48 -26.71 12.86
CA PRO A 47 10.82 -26.14 12.92
C PRO A 47 11.33 -25.78 11.51
N LEU A 48 11.80 -24.54 11.31
CA LEU A 48 12.26 -24.08 10.00
C LEU A 48 13.43 -24.92 9.44
N SER A 49 14.19 -25.62 10.29
CA SER A 49 15.21 -26.58 9.89
C SER A 49 14.65 -27.78 9.11
N ASN A 50 13.36 -28.04 9.23
CA ASN A 50 12.66 -29.18 8.65
C ASN A 50 11.82 -28.78 7.43
N ILE A 51 11.95 -27.52 6.97
CA ILE A 51 11.28 -27.01 5.77
C ILE A 51 12.33 -26.71 4.72
N THR A 52 12.11 -27.16 3.50
CA THR A 52 12.99 -26.90 2.36
C THR A 52 12.46 -25.80 1.46
N SER A 53 13.35 -25.14 0.71
CA SER A 53 12.94 -24.14 -0.29
C SER A 53 12.01 -24.70 -1.36
N LYS A 54 12.16 -25.99 -1.71
CA LYS A 54 11.31 -26.67 -2.70
C LYS A 54 9.90 -26.93 -2.17
N GLU A 55 9.77 -27.25 -0.90
CA GLU A 55 8.47 -27.36 -0.22
C GLU A 55 7.73 -26.02 -0.16
N ILE A 56 8.45 -24.93 0.13
CA ILE A 56 7.87 -23.58 0.06
C ILE A 56 7.44 -23.24 -1.37
N ASP A 57 8.21 -23.65 -2.37
CA ASP A 57 7.86 -23.46 -3.78
C ASP A 57 6.52 -24.12 -4.14
N HIS A 58 6.37 -25.40 -3.78
CA HIS A 58 5.12 -26.14 -3.99
C HIS A 58 3.95 -25.58 -3.17
N LEU A 59 4.21 -25.11 -1.95
CA LEU A 59 3.18 -24.47 -1.13
C LEU A 59 2.68 -23.17 -1.77
N ILE A 60 3.59 -22.35 -2.31
CA ILE A 60 3.23 -21.10 -2.99
C ILE A 60 2.35 -21.40 -4.20
N ASP A 61 2.74 -22.36 -5.03
CA ASP A 61 1.97 -22.75 -6.22
C ASP A 61 0.57 -23.25 -5.80
N PHE A 62 0.52 -24.15 -4.82
CA PHE A 62 -0.74 -24.66 -4.27
C PHE A 62 -1.66 -23.56 -3.74
N LEU A 63 -1.13 -22.64 -2.91
CA LEU A 63 -1.91 -21.55 -2.33
C LEU A 63 -2.38 -20.56 -3.40
N SER A 64 -1.56 -20.31 -4.42
CA SER A 64 -1.90 -19.42 -5.54
C SER A 64 -3.06 -20.00 -6.34
N ASP A 65 -2.98 -21.27 -6.75
CA ASP A 65 -4.06 -21.97 -7.46
C ASP A 65 -5.37 -21.98 -6.66
N ARG A 66 -5.28 -22.08 -5.32
CA ARG A 66 -6.46 -22.10 -4.44
C ARG A 66 -7.19 -20.75 -4.39
N LEU A 67 -6.54 -19.62 -4.71
CA LEU A 67 -7.23 -18.33 -4.77
C LEU A 67 -8.32 -18.28 -5.86
N ALA A 68 -8.18 -19.04 -6.95
CA ALA A 68 -9.09 -19.00 -8.10
C ALA A 68 -10.55 -19.35 -7.77
N LEU A 69 -10.76 -20.21 -6.78
CA LEU A 69 -12.08 -20.75 -6.42
C LEU A 69 -12.42 -20.52 -4.94
N ALA A 70 -11.61 -19.74 -4.23
CA ALA A 70 -11.75 -19.54 -2.80
C ALA A 70 -12.95 -18.64 -2.44
N ASP A 71 -13.68 -19.04 -1.40
CA ASP A 71 -14.60 -18.14 -0.74
C ASP A 71 -13.84 -17.00 -0.01
N PRO A 72 -14.52 -15.91 0.41
CA PRO A 72 -13.85 -14.80 1.08
C PRO A 72 -13.07 -15.19 2.35
N ASN A 73 -13.48 -16.22 3.09
CA ASN A 73 -12.78 -16.66 4.31
C ASN A 73 -11.48 -17.42 3.96
N ILE A 74 -11.55 -18.34 3.00
CA ILE A 74 -10.41 -19.09 2.49
C ILE A 74 -9.40 -18.13 1.86
N THR A 75 -9.85 -17.17 1.06
CA THR A 75 -8.98 -16.10 0.51
C THR A 75 -8.26 -15.36 1.62
N ASN A 76 -8.96 -15.00 2.71
CA ASN A 76 -8.35 -14.35 3.86
C ASN A 76 -7.28 -15.21 4.54
N LEU A 77 -7.50 -16.52 4.68
CA LEU A 77 -6.54 -17.44 5.29
C LEU A 77 -5.29 -17.63 4.41
N ILE A 78 -5.49 -17.76 3.09
CA ILE A 78 -4.40 -17.88 2.13
C ILE A 78 -3.53 -16.62 2.16
N LEU A 79 -4.14 -15.43 2.17
CA LEU A 79 -3.41 -14.16 2.26
C LEU A 79 -2.64 -14.04 3.60
N ASP A 80 -3.20 -14.52 4.72
CA ASP A 80 -2.45 -14.59 5.99
C ASP A 80 -1.23 -15.53 5.88
N GLY A 81 -1.39 -16.63 5.14
CA GLY A 81 -0.31 -17.53 4.77
C GLY A 81 0.80 -16.80 4.04
N PHE A 82 0.49 -16.13 2.93
CA PHE A 82 1.48 -15.38 2.16
C PHE A 82 2.15 -14.28 2.97
N ILE A 83 1.40 -13.51 3.77
CA ILE A 83 1.99 -12.47 4.65
C ILE A 83 2.97 -13.09 5.64
N TRP A 84 2.62 -14.24 6.23
CA TRP A 84 3.53 -14.94 7.14
C TRP A 84 4.78 -15.47 6.43
N LEU A 85 4.63 -16.09 5.25
CA LEU A 85 5.75 -16.57 4.44
C LEU A 85 6.72 -15.43 4.12
N THR A 86 6.18 -14.29 3.67
CA THR A 86 6.97 -13.10 3.31
C THR A 86 7.73 -12.48 4.49
N LYS A 87 7.14 -12.51 5.69
CA LYS A 87 7.77 -11.97 6.91
C LYS A 87 8.72 -12.95 7.59
N SER A 88 8.73 -14.21 7.18
CA SER A 88 9.56 -15.25 7.77
C SER A 88 10.96 -15.25 7.15
N THR A 89 11.95 -15.66 7.95
CA THR A 89 13.34 -15.80 7.50
C THR A 89 13.83 -17.22 7.75
N TRP A 90 14.66 -17.71 6.85
CA TRP A 90 15.40 -18.96 7.04
C TRP A 90 16.41 -18.83 8.19
N SER A 91 16.97 -19.95 8.64
CA SER A 91 18.00 -19.98 9.69
C SER A 91 19.27 -19.20 9.36
N ASN A 92 19.53 -18.95 8.07
CA ASN A 92 20.64 -18.12 7.58
C ASN A 92 20.31 -16.61 7.53
N GLY A 93 19.12 -16.20 7.97
CA GLY A 93 18.66 -14.82 7.97
C GLY A 93 18.09 -14.32 6.64
N CYS A 94 18.16 -15.09 5.56
CA CYS A 94 17.54 -14.74 4.29
C CYS A 94 16.02 -14.84 4.39
N SER A 95 15.30 -13.99 3.65
CA SER A 95 13.84 -14.10 3.55
C SER A 95 13.40 -15.47 3.01
N MET A 96 12.32 -15.99 3.58
CA MET A 96 11.78 -17.29 3.18
C MET A 96 11.21 -17.28 1.76
N VAL A 97 10.50 -16.20 1.41
CA VAL A 97 10.06 -15.91 0.05
C VAL A 97 11.15 -15.11 -0.66
N ASN A 98 11.65 -15.64 -1.78
CA ASN A 98 12.62 -14.95 -2.63
C ASN A 98 11.94 -14.02 -3.67
N PRO A 99 12.68 -13.19 -4.41
CA PRO A 99 12.11 -12.26 -5.39
C PRO A 99 11.28 -12.94 -6.50
N GLU A 100 11.75 -14.06 -7.06
CA GLU A 100 11.01 -14.79 -8.11
C GLU A 100 9.71 -15.39 -7.59
N GLN A 101 9.73 -15.91 -6.36
CA GLN A 101 8.53 -16.41 -5.69
C GLN A 101 7.53 -15.29 -5.40
N ALA A 102 7.99 -14.11 -4.97
CA ALA A 102 7.13 -12.95 -4.78
C ALA A 102 6.45 -12.52 -6.09
N LYS A 103 7.20 -12.51 -7.20
CA LYS A 103 6.67 -12.25 -8.53
C LYS A 103 5.57 -13.24 -8.90
N ARG A 104 5.78 -14.56 -8.71
CA ARG A 104 4.76 -15.58 -8.98
C ARG A 104 3.52 -15.42 -8.09
N ILE A 105 3.69 -15.15 -6.80
CA ILE A 105 2.57 -14.87 -5.88
C ILE A 105 1.72 -13.72 -6.42
N VAL A 106 2.35 -12.62 -6.85
CA VAL A 106 1.64 -11.44 -7.35
C VAL A 106 1.01 -11.70 -8.73
N GLN A 107 1.77 -12.26 -9.66
CA GLN A 107 1.35 -12.44 -11.05
C GLN A 107 0.30 -13.53 -11.21
N ASP A 108 0.57 -14.72 -10.66
CA ASP A 108 -0.25 -15.91 -10.89
C ASP A 108 -1.34 -16.05 -9.82
N GLY A 109 -1.03 -15.66 -8.57
CA GLY A 109 -1.98 -15.65 -7.47
C GLY A 109 -2.85 -14.40 -7.43
N ILE A 110 -2.29 -13.29 -6.94
CA ILE A 110 -3.05 -12.08 -6.59
C ILE A 110 -3.74 -11.46 -7.82
N PHE A 111 -2.97 -11.07 -8.84
CA PHE A 111 -3.52 -10.45 -10.05
C PHE A 111 -4.06 -11.45 -11.07
N GLY A 112 -3.68 -12.73 -10.95
CA GLY A 112 -4.16 -13.81 -11.82
C GLY A 112 -5.57 -14.29 -11.44
N HIS A 113 -5.91 -14.26 -10.15
CA HIS A 113 -7.15 -14.88 -9.66
C HIS A 113 -8.10 -13.93 -8.90
N LEU A 114 -7.61 -12.82 -8.34
CA LEU A 114 -8.44 -11.94 -7.52
C LEU A 114 -8.86 -10.69 -8.30
N THR A 115 -10.16 -10.39 -8.26
CA THR A 115 -10.64 -9.02 -8.47
C THR A 115 -10.61 -8.30 -7.14
N ILE A 116 -9.52 -7.57 -6.87
CA ILE A 116 -9.23 -6.99 -5.55
C ILE A 116 -10.36 -6.07 -5.07
N GLN A 117 -10.90 -5.24 -5.94
CA GLN A 117 -12.02 -4.33 -5.63
C GLN A 117 -13.28 -5.08 -5.13
N ASN A 118 -13.50 -6.32 -5.57
CA ASN A 118 -14.65 -7.15 -5.16
C ASN A 118 -14.44 -7.87 -3.82
N LEU A 119 -13.23 -7.86 -3.27
CA LEU A 119 -12.97 -8.49 -1.97
C LEU A 119 -13.62 -7.66 -0.86
N ILE A 120 -14.02 -8.35 0.22
CA ILE A 120 -14.37 -7.67 1.47
C ILE A 120 -13.16 -6.90 2.02
N LYS A 121 -13.40 -5.88 2.86
CA LYS A 121 -12.35 -5.02 3.43
C LYS A 121 -11.14 -5.79 3.95
N SER A 122 -11.35 -6.87 4.72
CA SER A 122 -10.24 -7.66 5.29
C SER A 122 -9.37 -8.30 4.22
N GLY A 123 -9.97 -8.77 3.12
CA GLY A 123 -9.23 -9.32 1.98
C GLY A 123 -8.40 -8.25 1.28
N ARG A 124 -9.00 -7.08 0.97
CA ARG A 124 -8.29 -5.95 0.35
C ARG A 124 -7.12 -5.49 1.22
N LEU A 125 -7.36 -5.30 2.51
CA LEU A 125 -6.32 -4.90 3.46
C LEU A 125 -5.13 -5.87 3.44
N LYS A 126 -5.38 -7.18 3.45
CA LYS A 126 -4.30 -8.18 3.40
C LYS A 126 -3.54 -8.19 2.08
N VAL A 127 -4.23 -8.01 0.95
CA VAL A 127 -3.57 -7.86 -0.36
C VAL A 127 -2.60 -6.68 -0.32
N PHE A 128 -3.05 -5.51 0.12
CA PHE A 128 -2.21 -4.31 0.14
C PHE A 128 -1.12 -4.37 1.22
N GLN A 129 -1.34 -5.06 2.34
CA GLN A 129 -0.28 -5.37 3.30
C GLN A 129 0.80 -6.27 2.69
N LEU A 130 0.40 -7.30 1.94
CA LEU A 130 1.32 -8.21 1.27
C LEU A 130 2.15 -7.47 0.20
N LEU A 131 1.49 -6.69 -0.66
CA LEU A 131 2.16 -5.87 -1.68
C LEU A 131 3.13 -4.87 -1.03
N HIS A 132 2.72 -4.20 0.05
CA HIS A 132 3.60 -3.28 0.79
C HIS A 132 4.81 -4.02 1.38
N CYS A 133 4.65 -5.25 1.90
CA CYS A 133 5.78 -6.05 2.38
C CYS A 133 6.78 -6.36 1.25
N PHE A 134 6.29 -6.70 0.05
CA PHE A 134 7.18 -6.96 -1.07
C PHE A 134 7.90 -5.71 -1.56
N LEU A 135 7.22 -4.57 -1.64
CA LEU A 135 7.80 -3.30 -2.10
C LEU A 135 8.81 -2.71 -1.11
N THR A 136 8.71 -3.03 0.18
CA THR A 136 9.63 -2.53 1.21
C THR A 136 10.73 -3.53 1.61
N GLY A 137 10.58 -4.80 1.23
CA GLY A 137 11.46 -5.89 1.62
C GLY A 137 12.48 -6.29 0.56
N SER A 138 13.16 -7.41 0.80
CA SER A 138 14.14 -8.00 -0.13
C SER A 138 13.53 -8.49 -1.45
N GLN A 139 12.20 -8.53 -1.55
CA GLN A 139 11.46 -9.00 -2.73
C GLN A 139 11.26 -7.91 -3.78
N LEU A 140 11.58 -6.64 -3.48
CA LEU A 140 11.33 -5.50 -4.36
C LEU A 140 11.81 -5.76 -5.79
N ASN A 141 13.04 -6.26 -5.97
CA ASN A 141 13.61 -6.55 -7.29
C ASN A 141 12.74 -7.50 -8.13
N GLY A 142 12.07 -8.45 -7.48
CA GLY A 142 11.17 -9.40 -8.15
C GLY A 142 9.92 -8.73 -8.67
N ILE A 143 9.30 -7.88 -7.85
CA ILE A 143 8.13 -7.09 -8.24
C ILE A 143 8.50 -6.04 -9.29
N GLN A 144 9.63 -5.34 -9.10
CA GLN A 144 10.16 -4.36 -10.04
C GLN A 144 10.38 -4.95 -11.43
N SER A 145 10.87 -6.19 -11.53
CA SER A 145 11.09 -6.90 -12.80
C SER A 145 9.83 -7.08 -13.66
N MET A 146 8.63 -6.86 -13.11
CA MET A 146 7.36 -6.93 -13.84
C MET A 146 7.06 -5.63 -14.61
N GLU A 147 7.67 -4.50 -14.24
CA GLU A 147 7.54 -3.18 -14.87
C GLU A 147 6.07 -2.81 -15.19
N SER A 148 5.77 -2.41 -16.43
CA SER A 148 4.45 -1.91 -16.86
C SER A 148 3.31 -2.90 -16.54
N ASN A 149 3.57 -4.21 -16.57
CA ASN A 149 2.55 -5.21 -16.26
C ASN A 149 2.10 -5.13 -14.79
N PHE A 150 3.02 -4.86 -13.86
CA PHE A 150 2.67 -4.66 -12.46
C PHE A 150 1.88 -3.36 -12.29
N ILE A 151 2.36 -2.26 -12.87
CA ILE A 151 1.73 -0.94 -12.72
C ILE A 151 0.29 -0.95 -13.24
N GLN A 152 0.05 -1.52 -14.42
CA GLN A 152 -1.28 -1.63 -15.01
C GLN A 152 -2.25 -2.38 -14.09
N LYS A 153 -1.84 -3.53 -13.53
CA LYS A 153 -2.68 -4.33 -12.64
C LYS A 153 -2.85 -3.68 -11.27
N TYR A 154 -1.82 -3.00 -10.79
CA TYR A 154 -1.85 -2.25 -9.54
C TYR A 154 -2.82 -1.07 -9.61
N LEU A 155 -2.85 -0.30 -10.71
CA LEU A 155 -3.79 0.81 -10.90
C LEU A 155 -5.25 0.33 -10.85
N ILE A 156 -5.56 -0.76 -11.55
CA ILE A 156 -6.88 -1.41 -11.46
C ILE A 156 -7.20 -1.84 -10.02
N ALA A 157 -6.21 -2.32 -9.28
CA ALA A 157 -6.42 -2.79 -7.91
C ALA A 157 -6.75 -1.68 -6.92
N ILE A 158 -6.13 -0.50 -7.06
CA ILE A 158 -6.29 0.63 -6.14
C ILE A 158 -7.46 1.54 -6.48
N ASP A 159 -8.00 1.42 -7.68
CA ASP A 159 -9.08 2.27 -8.17
C ASP A 159 -10.32 2.21 -7.26
N GLU A 160 -10.89 3.39 -7.01
CA GLU A 160 -12.04 3.66 -6.12
C GLU A 160 -11.93 3.18 -4.65
N GLU A 161 -10.75 2.92 -4.10
CA GLU A 161 -10.63 2.51 -2.69
C GLU A 161 -11.02 3.66 -1.72
N LYS A 162 -11.66 3.31 -0.60
CA LYS A 162 -12.22 4.28 0.36
C LYS A 162 -11.81 4.00 1.81
N ASP A 163 -11.34 2.80 2.11
CA ASP A 163 -10.94 2.49 3.49
C ASP A 163 -9.66 3.22 3.88
N PRO A 164 -9.65 3.98 5.00
CA PRO A 164 -8.50 4.81 5.35
C PRO A 164 -7.24 4.00 5.70
N GLN A 165 -7.34 2.77 6.21
CA GLN A 165 -6.15 1.94 6.44
C GLN A 165 -5.51 1.51 5.14
N ILE A 166 -6.35 1.21 4.15
CA ILE A 166 -5.90 0.77 2.84
C ILE A 166 -5.33 1.96 2.06
N LEU A 167 -6.00 3.11 2.07
CA LEU A 167 -5.50 4.33 1.43
C LEU A 167 -4.12 4.73 1.95
N HIS A 168 -3.89 4.62 3.26
CA HIS A 168 -2.57 4.88 3.82
C HIS A 168 -1.49 3.95 3.23
N LEU A 169 -1.78 2.65 3.08
CA LEU A 169 -0.85 1.72 2.42
C LEU A 169 -0.65 2.07 0.95
N ILE A 170 -1.71 2.39 0.22
CA ILE A 170 -1.66 2.78 -1.20
C ILE A 170 -0.75 3.99 -1.39
N PHE A 171 -0.94 5.06 -0.60
CA PHE A 171 -0.11 6.26 -0.70
C PHE A 171 1.36 5.96 -0.45
N ARG A 172 1.68 5.13 0.55
CA ARG A 172 3.06 4.72 0.83
C ARG A 172 3.68 3.88 -0.28
N MET A 173 2.92 2.93 -0.82
CA MET A 173 3.38 2.11 -1.94
C MET A 173 3.61 2.96 -3.20
N ASN A 174 2.77 3.97 -3.47
CA ASN A 174 2.96 4.84 -4.62
C ASN A 174 4.29 5.61 -4.57
N VAL A 175 4.73 6.06 -3.39
CA VAL A 175 6.06 6.68 -3.25
C VAL A 175 7.16 5.72 -3.71
N ILE A 176 7.07 4.44 -3.32
CA ILE A 176 8.02 3.41 -3.74
C ILE A 176 7.89 3.15 -5.25
N ILE A 177 6.67 3.01 -5.77
CA ILE A 177 6.42 2.73 -7.19
C ILE A 177 6.98 3.85 -8.08
N ILE A 178 6.73 5.11 -7.73
CA ILE A 178 7.23 6.27 -8.47
C ILE A 178 8.76 6.30 -8.52
N ARG A 179 9.42 5.87 -7.43
CA ARG A 179 10.88 5.87 -7.32
C ARG A 179 11.52 4.67 -8.02
N GLU A 180 10.96 3.49 -7.83
CA GLU A 180 11.59 2.23 -8.19
C GLU A 180 11.18 1.71 -9.57
N PHE A 181 10.08 2.17 -10.16
CA PHE A 181 9.57 1.63 -11.42
C PHE A 181 9.68 2.67 -12.54
N PRO A 182 10.71 2.60 -13.41
CA PRO A 182 10.87 3.55 -14.51
C PRO A 182 9.65 3.59 -15.45
N SER A 183 8.98 2.45 -15.65
CA SER A 183 7.77 2.32 -16.47
C SER A 183 6.58 3.15 -15.96
N VAL A 184 6.59 3.66 -14.71
CA VAL A 184 5.53 4.51 -14.16
C VAL A 184 5.27 5.76 -15.00
N ILE A 185 6.27 6.22 -15.77
CA ILE A 185 6.14 7.36 -16.67
C ILE A 185 5.05 7.15 -17.73
N GLU A 186 4.80 5.90 -18.15
CA GLU A 186 3.79 5.54 -19.14
C GLU A 186 2.36 5.68 -18.58
N PHE A 187 2.22 5.60 -17.26
CA PHE A 187 0.94 5.61 -16.54
C PHE A 187 0.78 6.87 -15.67
N LYS A 188 1.64 7.87 -15.83
CA LYS A 188 1.73 9.03 -14.93
C LYS A 188 0.40 9.78 -14.78
N ASP A 189 -0.36 9.92 -15.87
CA ASP A 189 -1.62 10.65 -15.87
C ASP A 189 -2.71 9.82 -15.17
N GLU A 190 -2.82 8.52 -15.46
CA GLU A 190 -3.75 7.59 -14.78
C GLU A 190 -3.45 7.48 -13.27
N LEU A 191 -2.17 7.38 -12.89
CA LEU A 191 -1.76 7.38 -11.50
C LEU A 191 -2.10 8.71 -10.82
N PHE A 192 -1.87 9.85 -11.47
CA PHE A 192 -2.23 11.15 -10.91
C PHE A 192 -3.73 11.31 -10.75
N GLU A 193 -4.54 10.92 -11.75
CA GLU A 193 -5.99 10.94 -11.67
C GLU A 193 -6.49 10.07 -10.52
N THR A 194 -5.95 8.85 -10.36
CA THR A 194 -6.31 7.93 -9.26
C THR A 194 -6.00 8.51 -7.88
N ILE A 195 -4.91 9.27 -7.72
CA ILE A 195 -4.46 9.77 -6.42
C ILE A 195 -4.98 11.16 -6.09
N SER A 196 -5.11 12.04 -7.08
CA SER A 196 -5.49 13.44 -6.88
C SER A 196 -6.91 13.62 -6.34
N VAL A 197 -7.81 12.66 -6.57
CA VAL A 197 -9.19 12.69 -6.06
C VAL A 197 -9.28 12.71 -4.53
N TYR A 198 -8.23 12.27 -3.83
CA TYR A 198 -8.18 12.30 -2.37
C TYR A 198 -7.67 13.63 -1.81
N PHE A 199 -7.25 14.58 -2.67
CA PHE A 199 -6.64 15.83 -2.24
C PHE A 199 -7.65 17.00 -2.22
N PRO A 200 -7.81 17.72 -1.10
CA PRO A 200 -7.22 17.48 0.21
C PRO A 200 -8.03 16.45 1.02
N ILE A 201 -7.40 15.82 2.03
CA ILE A 201 -8.06 14.79 2.84
C ILE A 201 -9.11 15.43 3.77
N ASP A 202 -10.38 15.14 3.53
CA ASP A 202 -11.49 15.50 4.43
C ASP A 202 -11.99 14.28 5.23
N PHE A 203 -11.09 13.72 6.04
CA PHE A 203 -11.40 12.56 6.88
C PHE A 203 -11.72 12.96 8.32
N SER A 204 -12.85 12.48 8.82
CA SER A 204 -13.22 12.56 10.25
C SER A 204 -13.45 11.14 10.78
N PRO A 205 -12.65 10.67 11.76
CA PRO A 205 -12.83 9.33 12.30
C PRO A 205 -14.18 9.20 13.04
N PRO A 206 -14.80 8.00 13.02
CA PRO A 206 -16.04 7.76 13.76
C PRO A 206 -15.91 8.06 15.27
N PRO A 207 -16.97 8.61 15.92
CA PRO A 207 -16.98 8.84 17.37
C PRO A 207 -16.71 7.55 18.15
N GLY A 208 -15.86 7.61 19.17
CA GLY A 208 -15.49 6.44 19.99
C GLY A 208 -14.13 5.81 19.66
N GLY A 209 -13.25 6.53 18.95
CA GLY A 209 -11.88 6.07 18.65
C GLY A 209 -11.79 5.21 17.39
N GLY A 210 -12.61 5.53 16.38
CA GLY A 210 -12.76 4.73 15.16
C GLY A 210 -11.45 4.42 14.42
N ILE A 211 -11.37 3.18 13.93
CA ILE A 211 -10.47 2.67 12.89
C ILE A 211 -8.97 2.65 13.28
N SER A 212 -8.57 1.72 14.17
CA SER A 212 -7.18 1.23 14.36
C SER A 212 -6.05 2.28 14.45
N GLY A 213 -6.34 3.52 14.84
CA GLY A 213 -5.34 4.58 14.99
C GLY A 213 -5.04 5.40 13.73
N VAL A 214 -5.79 5.26 12.63
CA VAL A 214 -5.60 6.12 11.44
C VAL A 214 -6.25 7.49 11.64
N THR A 215 -5.46 8.55 11.47
CA THR A 215 -5.89 9.95 11.62
C THR A 215 -5.96 10.67 10.27
N ARG A 216 -6.64 11.83 10.25
CA ARG A 216 -6.62 12.74 9.09
C ARG A 216 -5.19 13.13 8.73
N ASP A 217 -4.39 13.51 9.73
CA ASP A 217 -3.03 14.00 9.53
C ASP A 217 -2.12 12.91 8.93
N LEU A 218 -2.27 11.65 9.37
CA LEU A 218 -1.54 10.52 8.81
C LEU A 218 -1.85 10.33 7.32
N LEU A 219 -3.13 10.39 6.95
CA LEU A 219 -3.57 10.28 5.56
C LEU A 219 -3.11 11.48 4.72
N ALA A 220 -3.29 12.70 5.24
CA ALA A 220 -2.90 13.93 4.55
C ALA A 220 -1.39 13.98 4.30
N SER A 221 -0.59 13.60 5.29
CA SER A 221 0.88 13.51 5.18
C SER A 221 1.29 12.45 4.15
N SER A 222 0.65 11.28 4.16
CA SER A 222 0.96 10.21 3.20
C SER A 222 0.57 10.59 1.77
N LEU A 223 -0.59 11.23 1.58
CA LEU A 223 -1.02 11.73 0.28
C LEU A 223 -0.11 12.87 -0.22
N HIS A 224 0.27 13.79 0.67
CA HIS A 224 1.21 14.86 0.36
C HIS A 224 2.53 14.28 -0.17
N GLN A 225 3.09 13.29 0.52
CA GLN A 225 4.29 12.58 0.10
C GLN A 225 4.16 11.95 -1.29
N CYS A 226 3.01 11.34 -1.58
CA CYS A 226 2.72 10.77 -2.90
C CYS A 226 2.67 11.84 -4.00
N LEU A 227 1.92 12.93 -3.79
CA LEU A 227 1.80 14.03 -4.75
C LEU A 227 3.14 14.76 -4.96
N PHE A 228 3.93 14.90 -3.90
CA PHE A 228 5.29 15.43 -3.98
C PHE A 228 6.20 14.50 -4.79
N SER A 229 6.10 13.17 -4.61
CA SER A 229 6.92 12.20 -5.35
C SER A 229 6.68 12.28 -6.86
N ILE A 230 5.42 12.43 -7.28
CA ILE A 230 5.04 12.43 -8.70
C ILE A 230 5.22 13.80 -9.38
N ARG A 231 5.53 14.86 -8.63
CA ARG A 231 5.55 16.26 -9.09
C ARG A 231 6.37 16.51 -10.36
N ASN A 232 7.47 15.79 -10.56
CA ASN A 232 8.39 16.01 -11.67
C ASN A 232 7.90 15.37 -12.98
N ILE A 233 6.95 14.43 -12.91
CA ILE A 233 6.37 13.79 -14.10
C ILE A 233 4.96 14.29 -14.42
N THR A 234 4.23 14.80 -13.41
CA THR A 234 2.86 15.34 -13.55
C THR A 234 2.68 16.79 -13.12
N GLY A 235 3.75 17.59 -13.15
CA GLY A 235 3.69 19.01 -12.78
C GLY A 235 2.62 19.81 -13.52
N HIS A 236 2.31 19.43 -14.77
CA HIS A 236 1.24 20.04 -15.58
C HIS A 236 -0.17 19.79 -15.04
N ASN A 237 -0.42 18.70 -14.31
CA ASN A 237 -1.69 18.46 -13.62
C ASN A 237 -1.65 18.93 -12.16
N LEU A 238 -0.50 18.78 -11.49
CA LEU A 238 -0.35 19.07 -10.07
C LEU A 238 -0.51 20.56 -9.75
N ILE A 239 0.11 21.45 -10.53
CA ILE A 239 0.01 22.89 -10.29
C ILE A 239 -1.44 23.41 -10.41
N PRO A 240 -2.22 23.09 -11.46
CA PRO A 240 -3.62 23.49 -11.50
C PRO A 240 -4.44 22.98 -10.31
N LEU A 241 -4.25 21.72 -9.89
CA LEU A 241 -4.91 21.17 -8.69
C LEU A 241 -4.57 21.98 -7.44
N ILE A 242 -3.29 22.28 -7.22
CA ILE A 242 -2.83 23.10 -6.09
C ILE A 242 -3.49 24.47 -6.12
N CYS A 243 -3.52 25.14 -7.28
CA CYS A 243 -4.13 26.46 -7.43
C CYS A 243 -5.62 26.43 -7.09
N GLU A 244 -6.36 25.45 -7.62
CA GLU A 244 -7.78 25.25 -7.31
C GLU A 244 -8.01 25.10 -5.80
N LYS A 245 -7.18 24.32 -5.10
CA LYS A 245 -7.32 24.11 -3.65
C LYS A 245 -6.90 25.34 -2.83
N ILE A 246 -5.91 26.10 -3.28
CA ILE A 246 -5.52 27.38 -2.68
C ILE A 246 -6.67 28.40 -2.76
N GLU A 247 -7.38 28.46 -3.88
CA GLU A 247 -8.52 29.37 -4.09
C GLU A 247 -9.84 28.89 -3.41
N SER A 248 -9.86 27.67 -2.88
CA SER A 248 -11.04 27.12 -2.20
C SER A 248 -11.37 27.87 -0.89
N GLN A 249 -12.62 27.82 -0.43
CA GLN A 249 -13.05 28.43 0.85
C GLN A 249 -12.86 27.51 2.06
N TRP A 250 -12.02 26.47 1.95
CA TRP A 250 -11.81 25.49 3.01
C TRP A 250 -10.41 25.64 3.64
N PRO A 251 -10.30 26.22 4.85
CA PRO A 251 -9.00 26.60 5.42
C PRO A 251 -8.00 25.45 5.55
N SER A 252 -8.45 24.27 6.00
CA SER A 252 -7.56 23.10 6.13
C SER A 252 -7.04 22.64 4.77
N GLY A 253 -7.89 22.63 3.74
CA GLY A 253 -7.49 22.29 2.39
C GLY A 253 -6.54 23.31 1.77
N GLN A 254 -6.76 24.61 2.01
CA GLN A 254 -5.84 25.67 1.61
C GLN A 254 -4.46 25.48 2.25
N LEU A 255 -4.40 25.15 3.55
CA LEU A 255 -3.14 24.88 4.24
C LEU A 255 -2.41 23.67 3.65
N ASP A 256 -3.12 22.57 3.37
CA ASP A 256 -2.53 21.39 2.75
C ASP A 256 -1.97 21.71 1.36
N ALA A 257 -2.69 22.49 0.55
CA ALA A 257 -2.26 22.95 -0.78
C ALA A 257 -1.05 23.89 -0.74
N LEU A 258 -1.03 24.86 0.18
CA LEU A 258 0.11 25.76 0.36
C LEU A 258 1.36 25.01 0.82
N CYS A 259 1.21 24.04 1.72
CA CYS A 259 2.33 23.22 2.17
C CYS A 259 2.90 22.38 1.02
N LEU A 260 2.04 21.71 0.26
CA LEU A 260 2.48 20.94 -0.91
C LEU A 260 3.15 21.83 -1.96
N PHE A 261 2.60 23.02 -2.19
CA PHE A 261 3.20 23.99 -3.11
C PHE A 261 4.59 24.43 -2.65
N ASN A 262 4.73 24.78 -1.37
CA ASN A 262 6.00 25.15 -0.76
C ASN A 262 7.05 24.05 -0.93
N ASP A 263 6.68 22.80 -0.62
CA ASP A 263 7.60 21.68 -0.70
C ASP A 263 8.01 21.42 -2.17
N CYS A 264 7.06 21.49 -3.11
CA CYS A 264 7.34 21.42 -4.55
C CYS A 264 8.27 22.53 -5.04
N LEU A 265 8.11 23.77 -4.57
CA LEU A 265 8.98 24.91 -4.94
C LEU A 265 10.40 24.75 -4.42
N HIS A 266 10.56 24.18 -3.22
CA HIS A 266 11.87 23.96 -2.63
C HIS A 266 12.51 22.63 -3.04
N GLY A 267 11.71 21.71 -3.62
CA GLY A 267 12.15 20.35 -3.87
C GLY A 267 12.46 19.59 -2.58
N GLN A 268 11.85 19.98 -1.45
CA GLN A 268 12.14 19.40 -0.15
C GLN A 268 10.84 19.23 0.65
N LEU A 269 10.63 18.04 1.20
CA LEU A 269 9.55 17.79 2.15
C LEU A 269 9.90 18.44 3.50
N GLN A 270 9.16 19.47 3.88
CA GLN A 270 9.39 20.18 5.15
C GLN A 270 8.58 19.58 6.30
N ARG A 271 7.50 18.84 5.99
CA ARG A 271 6.69 18.11 6.99
C ARG A 271 7.11 16.64 7.06
N SER A 272 7.95 16.29 8.04
CA SER A 272 8.16 14.90 8.45
C SER A 272 7.51 14.64 9.81
N ASP A 273 6.33 14.03 9.83
CA ASP A 273 5.78 13.53 11.09
C ASP A 273 6.39 12.15 11.38
N GLY A 274 7.09 12.05 12.52
CA GLY A 274 7.19 10.91 13.46
C GLY A 274 7.66 9.52 13.01
N ASP A 275 7.49 9.13 11.75
CA ASP A 275 7.84 7.81 11.22
C ASP A 275 9.22 7.88 10.55
N ASN A 276 10.24 8.11 11.38
CA ASN A 276 11.61 8.41 10.96
C ASN A 276 12.28 7.29 10.14
N ASP A 277 11.79 6.05 10.23
CA ASP A 277 12.42 4.90 9.57
C ASP A 277 12.11 4.82 8.06
N ILE A 278 11.03 5.45 7.61
CA ILE A 278 10.60 5.40 6.19
C ILE A 278 10.91 6.70 5.45
N ASN A 279 10.82 7.85 6.13
CA ASN A 279 10.94 9.16 5.49
C ASN A 279 12.36 9.48 4.99
N HIS A 280 13.40 8.95 5.64
CA HIS A 280 14.79 9.32 5.27
C HIS A 280 15.37 8.51 4.09
N VAL A 281 14.69 7.43 3.69
CA VAL A 281 15.13 6.52 2.61
C VAL A 281 14.29 6.70 1.35
N LEU A 282 13.07 7.24 1.43
CA LEU A 282 12.13 7.32 0.31
C LEU A 282 12.36 8.47 -0.70
N PHE A 283 12.95 9.59 -0.30
CA PHE A 283 13.02 10.78 -1.16
C PHE A 283 14.46 11.14 -1.53
N SER A 284 14.93 10.65 -2.68
CA SER A 284 16.22 11.03 -3.26
C SER A 284 16.12 12.23 -4.23
N ASP A 285 14.95 12.45 -4.81
CA ASP A 285 14.72 13.54 -5.77
C ASP A 285 14.40 14.84 -5.03
N THR A 286 15.40 15.70 -4.91
CA THR A 286 15.29 17.02 -4.28
C THR A 286 15.09 18.16 -5.27
N ASN A 287 14.75 17.85 -6.54
CA ASN A 287 14.60 18.89 -7.55
C ASN A 287 13.30 19.68 -7.33
N PRO A 288 13.33 21.01 -7.35
CA PRO A 288 12.13 21.82 -7.46
C PRO A 288 11.29 21.44 -8.67
N ILE A 289 9.97 21.62 -8.58
CA ILE A 289 9.09 21.51 -9.74
C ILE A 289 9.49 22.53 -10.82
N ASP A 290 9.44 22.12 -12.09
CA ASP A 290 9.87 22.96 -13.20
C ASP A 290 9.02 24.24 -13.30
N ILE A 291 9.70 25.38 -13.42
CA ILE A 291 9.08 26.71 -13.51
C ILE A 291 8.08 26.82 -14.67
N ARG A 292 8.22 26.03 -15.74
CA ARG A 292 7.29 25.99 -16.87
C ARG A 292 5.87 25.56 -16.46
N HIS A 293 5.74 24.77 -15.39
CA HIS A 293 4.44 24.39 -14.85
C HIS A 293 3.85 25.49 -13.95
N ILE A 294 4.69 26.33 -13.35
CA ILE A 294 4.26 27.41 -12.44
C ILE A 294 3.89 28.68 -13.20
N SER A 295 4.66 29.04 -14.23
CA SER A 295 4.54 30.33 -14.92
C SER A 295 3.11 30.68 -15.39
N PRO A 296 2.28 29.73 -15.90
CA PRO A 296 0.91 30.04 -16.32
C PRO A 296 -0.01 30.45 -15.16
N TYR A 297 0.32 30.09 -13.93
CA TYR A 297 -0.51 30.26 -12.74
C TYR A 297 -0.07 31.41 -11.84
N LEU A 298 0.98 32.16 -12.20
CA LEU A 298 1.46 33.29 -11.40
C LEU A 298 0.36 34.35 -11.15
N GLY A 299 -0.54 34.54 -12.11
CA GLY A 299 -1.69 35.43 -11.98
C GLY A 299 -2.72 34.99 -10.94
N VAL A 300 -2.74 33.70 -10.56
CA VAL A 300 -3.59 33.13 -9.50
C VAL A 300 -2.83 33.09 -8.18
N ILE A 301 -1.59 32.59 -8.22
CA ILE A 301 -0.75 32.35 -7.04
C ILE A 301 -0.43 33.67 -6.33
N ILE A 302 0.05 34.69 -7.05
CA ILE A 302 0.52 35.94 -6.45
C ILE A 302 -0.62 36.68 -5.73
N PRO A 303 -1.78 36.95 -6.35
CA PRO A 303 -2.88 37.64 -5.66
C PRO A 303 -3.39 36.87 -4.45
N THR A 304 -3.48 35.55 -4.53
CA THR A 304 -3.98 34.74 -3.42
C THR A 304 -3.03 34.77 -2.22
N LEU A 305 -1.71 34.66 -2.45
CA LEU A 305 -0.71 34.81 -1.38
C LEU A 305 -0.76 36.21 -0.74
N ILE A 306 -0.95 37.26 -1.55
CA ILE A 306 -1.13 38.62 -1.05
C ILE A 306 -2.37 38.71 -0.16
N GLN A 307 -3.49 38.14 -0.59
CA GLN A 307 -4.74 38.13 0.19
C GLN A 307 -4.56 37.40 1.53
N ILE A 308 -3.93 36.22 1.53
CA ILE A 308 -3.66 35.44 2.76
C ILE A 308 -2.78 36.26 3.72
N PHE A 309 -1.73 36.91 3.21
CA PHE A 309 -0.85 37.75 4.02
C PHE A 309 -1.58 38.92 4.68
N PHE A 310 -2.43 39.63 3.92
CA PHE A 310 -3.22 40.73 4.46
C PHE A 310 -4.30 40.28 5.43
N TYR A 311 -4.97 39.15 5.16
CA TYR A 311 -5.94 38.54 6.08
C TYR A 311 -5.30 38.19 7.42
N HIS A 312 -4.12 37.58 7.41
CA HIS A 312 -3.38 37.23 8.61
C HIS A 312 -2.86 38.46 9.38
N LYS A 313 -2.53 39.56 8.70
CA LYS A 313 -2.20 40.85 9.34
C LYS A 313 -3.41 41.50 9.99
N LEU A 314 -4.57 41.51 9.33
CA LEU A 314 -5.81 42.09 9.86
C LEU A 314 -6.27 41.36 11.13
N LEU A 315 -6.19 40.03 11.16
CA LEU A 315 -6.50 39.25 12.36
C LEU A 315 -5.57 39.59 13.53
N LYS A 316 -4.27 39.79 13.28
CA LYS A 316 -3.33 40.21 14.34
C LYS A 316 -3.57 41.64 14.84
N SER A 317 -4.07 42.54 13.99
CA SER A 317 -4.39 43.92 14.39
C SER A 317 -5.74 44.06 15.11
N CYS A 318 -6.69 43.14 14.93
CA CYS A 318 -7.98 43.15 15.64
C CYS A 318 -7.94 42.45 17.01
N CYS A 319 -6.82 41.80 17.38
CA CYS A 319 -6.64 41.15 18.68
C CYS A 319 -5.83 41.98 19.70
N TYR A 320 -5.68 43.29 19.46
CA TYR A 320 -5.09 44.25 20.40
C TYR A 320 -6.05 45.40 20.70
#